data_AF-A0A8R7PYA8-F1
#
_entry.id   AF-A0A8R7PYA8-F1
#
_cell.length_a   1.000
_cell.length_b   1.000
_cell.length_c   1.000
_cell.angle_alpha   90.00
_cell.angle_beta   90.00
_cell.angle_gamma   90.00
#
_symmetry.space_group_name_H-M   'P 1'
#
loop_
_entity.id
_entity.type
_entity.pdbx_description
1 polymer ?
#
loop_
_entity_poly.entity_id
_entity_poly.type
_entity_poly.pdbx_seq_one_letter_code
_entity_poly.pdbx_strand_id
1 'polypeptide(L)'
;MPVDEEELWRGRRTDCIYYLASPLTCKKVHNDDEVRALFKQVQGEVPRSPIFMMKVASQSQHLEVQLLCNKHDNVAALDSRDCSVQRRHQKVRYSPETLCCSISDLLELV
;
A
#
# COMPACT_ATOMS: atom_id res chain seq x y z
N MET A 1 0.13 12.97 -1.35
CA MET A 1 0.62 14.33 -1.08
C MET A 1 1.53 14.27 0.14
N PRO A 2 2.79 14.75 0.07
CA PRO A 2 3.64 14.86 1.25
C PRO A 2 2.93 15.69 2.30
N VAL A 3 2.84 15.18 3.53
CA VAL A 3 2.09 15.86 4.60
C VAL A 3 3.10 16.64 5.46
N ASP A 4 2.89 17.94 5.61
CA ASP A 4 3.68 18.75 6.54
C ASP A 4 3.35 18.36 7.98
N GLU A 5 4.33 18.48 8.91
CA GLU A 5 4.21 18.01 10.29
C GLU A 5 2.93 18.52 10.96
N GLU A 6 2.54 19.78 10.71
CA GLU A 6 1.33 20.41 11.26
C GLU A 6 0.01 19.94 10.64
N GLU A 7 -0.02 19.64 9.33
CA GLU A 7 -1.23 19.14 8.65
C GLU A 7 -1.58 17.72 9.08
N LEU A 8 -0.56 16.93 9.46
CA LEU A 8 -0.74 15.60 10.01
C LEU A 8 -1.69 15.60 11.23
N TRP A 9 -1.70 16.68 12.03
CA TRP A 9 -2.45 16.79 13.30
C TRP A 9 -3.85 17.39 13.15
N ARG A 10 -4.17 18.08 12.05
CA ARG A 10 -5.46 18.77 11.91
C ARG A 10 -6.59 17.76 11.62
N GLY A 11 -7.42 17.49 12.63
CA GLY A 11 -8.68 16.76 12.49
C GLY A 11 -8.62 15.25 12.75
N ARG A 12 -7.60 14.76 13.47
CA ARG A 12 -7.53 13.34 13.83
C ARG A 12 -8.58 12.95 14.88
N ARG A 13 -9.17 11.77 14.71
CA ARG A 13 -9.88 11.10 15.79
C ARG A 13 -8.87 10.23 16.53
N THR A 14 -8.74 10.46 17.83
CA THR A 14 -7.73 9.85 18.70
C THR A 14 -7.97 8.34 18.96
N ASP A 15 -9.04 7.78 18.40
CA ASP A 15 -9.49 6.39 18.55
C ASP A 15 -9.07 5.48 17.39
N CYS A 16 -8.40 6.02 16.36
CA CYS A 16 -8.05 5.29 15.15
C CYS A 16 -6.55 4.91 15.11
N ILE A 17 -6.25 3.71 14.62
CA ILE A 17 -4.88 3.26 14.33
C ILE A 17 -4.48 3.77 12.94
N TYR A 18 -3.25 4.27 12.81
CA TYR A 18 -2.71 4.82 11.57
C TYR A 18 -1.40 4.12 11.13
N TYR A 19 -1.08 4.20 9.84
CA TYR A 19 0.25 3.91 9.30
C TYR A 19 0.94 5.23 8.94
N LEU A 20 2.18 5.39 9.40
CA LEU A 20 3.15 6.34 8.87
C LEU A 20 3.99 5.61 7.82
N ALA A 21 3.89 6.02 6.57
CA ALA A 21 4.52 5.34 5.45
C ALA A 21 5.43 6.28 4.65
N SER A 22 6.55 5.73 4.21
CA SER A 22 7.49 6.27 3.23
C SER A 22 7.75 5.16 2.19
N PRO A 23 8.21 5.47 0.96
CA PRO A 23 8.48 4.49 -0.10
C PRO A 23 9.21 3.20 0.33
N LEU A 24 10.03 3.23 1.38
CA LEU A 24 10.81 2.06 1.83
C LEU A 24 10.46 1.57 3.24
N THR A 25 9.63 2.29 4.00
CA THR A 25 9.35 1.93 5.40
C THR A 25 7.93 2.29 5.80
N CYS A 26 7.32 1.47 6.65
CA CYS A 26 6.03 1.77 7.25
C CYS A 26 6.03 1.43 8.74
N LYS A 27 5.46 2.31 9.55
CA LYS A 27 5.29 2.14 11.00
C LYS A 27 3.81 2.23 11.32
N LYS A 28 3.33 1.25 12.09
CA LYS A 28 1.97 1.26 12.65
C LYS A 28 1.99 2.11 13.92
N VAL A 29 1.05 3.01 14.06
CA VAL A 29 0.92 3.95 15.19
C VAL A 29 -0.40 3.70 15.89
N HIS A 30 -0.36 3.47 17.20
CA HIS A 30 -1.53 3.12 17.99
C HIS A 30 -2.15 4.28 18.75
N ASN A 31 -1.36 5.30 19.07
CA ASN A 31 -1.77 6.48 19.81
C ASN A 31 -1.10 7.73 19.23
N ASP A 32 -1.62 8.90 19.58
CA ASP A 32 -1.07 10.18 19.10
C ASP A 32 0.33 10.47 19.67
N ASP A 33 0.65 9.97 20.85
CA ASP A 33 1.92 10.21 21.52
C ASP A 33 3.10 9.58 20.76
N GLU A 34 2.90 8.41 20.15
CA GLU A 34 3.90 7.69 19.36
C GLU A 34 4.19 8.36 18.01
N VAL A 35 3.26 9.16 17.47
CA VAL A 35 3.36 9.73 16.12
C VAL A 35 4.64 10.54 15.95
N ARG A 36 4.98 11.41 16.91
CA ARG A 36 6.17 12.28 16.81
C ARG A 36 7.46 11.48 16.82
N ALA A 37 7.53 10.46 17.67
CA ALA A 37 8.71 9.60 17.77
C ALA A 37 8.90 8.77 16.49
N LEU A 38 7.82 8.14 16.01
CA LEU A 38 7.85 7.30 14.82
C LEU A 38 8.06 8.10 13.53
N PHE A 39 7.54 9.32 13.44
CA PHE A 39 7.79 10.21 12.31
C PHE A 39 9.29 10.54 12.19
N LYS A 40 9.95 10.92 13.29
CA LYS A 40 11.40 11.17 13.30
C LYS A 40 12.20 9.92 12.92
N GLN A 41 11.76 8.75 13.39
CA GLN A 41 12.38 7.49 13.02
C GLN A 41 12.27 7.23 11.50
N VAL A 42 11.08 7.36 10.92
CA VAL A 42 10.85 7.17 9.47
C VAL A 42 11.66 8.18 8.66
N GLN A 43 11.70 9.43 9.10
CA GLN A 43 12.49 10.49 8.45
C GLN A 43 14.00 10.19 8.49
N GLY A 44 14.49 9.59 9.58
CA GLY A 44 15.88 9.13 9.70
C GLY A 44 16.17 7.90 8.85
N GLU A 45 15.24 6.95 8.73
CA GLU A 45 15.37 5.75 7.90
C GLU A 45 15.41 6.08 6.39
N VAL A 46 14.61 7.05 5.94
CA VAL A 46 14.55 7.46 4.52
C VAL A 46 14.63 8.99 4.39
N PRO A 47 15.83 9.56 4.41
CA PRO A 47 16.02 11.00 4.31
C PRO A 47 15.46 11.58 3.01
N ARG A 48 14.87 12.78 3.08
CA ARG A 48 14.27 13.53 1.95
C ARG A 48 13.09 12.83 1.25
N SER A 49 12.61 11.72 1.79
CA SER A 49 11.45 11.04 1.25
C SER A 49 10.16 11.63 1.79
N PRO A 50 9.11 11.77 0.97
CA PRO A 50 7.81 12.19 1.47
C PRO A 50 7.23 11.14 2.42
N ILE A 51 6.68 11.61 3.53
CA ILE A 51 6.00 10.76 4.53
C ILE A 51 4.49 10.99 4.40
N PHE A 52 3.74 9.90 4.44
CA PHE A 52 2.29 9.88 4.34
C PHE A 52 1.68 9.22 5.58
N MET A 53 0.48 9.66 5.97
CA MET A 53 -0.32 9.00 7.00
C MET A 53 -1.60 8.44 6.37
N MET A 54 -1.95 7.20 6.71
CA MET A 54 -3.20 6.57 6.29
C MET A 54 -3.82 5.78 7.43
N LYS A 55 -5.16 5.68 7.45
CA LYS A 55 -5.87 4.84 8.43
C LYS A 55 -5.58 3.36 8.17
N VAL A 56 -5.38 2.58 9.22
CA VAL A 56 -5.23 1.12 9.10
C VAL A 56 -6.56 0.49 8.69
N ALA A 57 -6.56 -0.25 7.58
CA ALA A 57 -7.66 -1.12 7.21
C ALA A 57 -7.57 -2.43 8.01
N SER A 58 -8.52 -2.66 8.92
CA SER A 58 -8.61 -3.91 9.69
C SER A 58 -9.31 -4.99 8.86
N GLN A 59 -8.79 -6.22 8.92
CA GLN A 59 -9.38 -7.40 8.27
C GLN A 59 -9.58 -7.26 6.75
N SER A 60 -8.74 -6.46 6.08
CA SER A 60 -8.78 -6.29 4.62
C SER A 60 -8.13 -7.46 3.90
N GLN A 61 -8.68 -7.83 2.75
CA GLN A 61 -8.00 -8.67 1.77
C GLN A 61 -6.99 -7.83 0.97
N HIS A 62 -5.79 -8.36 0.73
CA HIS A 62 -4.79 -7.72 -0.13
C HIS A 62 -4.77 -8.45 -1.48
N LEU A 63 -5.55 -7.93 -2.43
CA LEU A 63 -5.60 -8.43 -3.80
C LEU A 63 -4.68 -7.61 -4.68
N GLU A 64 -3.92 -8.30 -5.54
CA GLU A 64 -3.05 -7.68 -6.54
C GLU A 64 -3.46 -8.13 -7.93
N VAL A 65 -3.67 -7.19 -8.86
CA VAL A 65 -4.00 -7.49 -10.26
C VAL A 65 -2.77 -7.28 -11.12
N GLN A 66 -2.43 -8.27 -11.93
CA GLN A 66 -1.35 -8.14 -12.91
C GLN A 66 -1.88 -7.41 -14.14
N LEU A 67 -1.24 -6.29 -14.49
CA LEU A 67 -1.54 -5.54 -15.70
C LEU A 67 -0.44 -5.78 -16.74
N LEU A 68 -0.83 -5.83 -18.02
CA LEU A 68 0.05 -5.84 -19.18
C LEU A 68 -0.34 -4.66 -20.08
N CYS A 69 0.65 -3.89 -20.53
CA CYS A 69 0.44 -2.74 -21.40
C CYS A 69 1.41 -2.80 -22.58
N ASN A 70 0.94 -2.44 -23.78
CA ASN A 70 1.78 -2.32 -24.98
C ASN A 70 2.00 -0.84 -25.37
N LYS A 71 2.74 -0.59 -26.45
CA LYS A 71 3.01 0.78 -26.95
C LYS A 71 1.87 1.41 -27.75
N HIS A 72 0.83 0.64 -28.04
CA HIS A 72 -0.34 1.03 -28.82
C HIS A 72 -1.53 1.33 -27.91
N ASP A 73 -1.28 1.73 -26.66
CA ASP A 73 -2.27 2.07 -25.63
C ASP A 73 -3.23 0.92 -25.26
N ASN A 74 -2.88 -0.32 -25.59
CA ASN A 74 -3.62 -1.49 -25.14
C ASN A 74 -3.21 -1.85 -23.70
N VAL A 75 -4.19 -2.08 -22.83
CA VAL A 75 -4.00 -2.53 -21.44
C VAL A 75 -4.90 -3.72 -21.14
N ALA A 76 -4.31 -4.81 -20.64
CA ALA A 76 -5.03 -6.00 -20.18
C ALA A 76 -4.76 -6.28 -18.70
N ALA A 77 -5.78 -6.76 -18.00
CA ALA A 77 -5.62 -7.44 -16.71
C ALA A 77 -5.47 -8.94 -16.95
N LEU A 78 -4.39 -9.54 -16.45
CA LEU A 78 -4.09 -10.96 -16.70
C LEU A 78 -4.76 -11.87 -15.67
N ASP A 79 -4.43 -11.65 -14.40
CA ASP A 79 -4.88 -12.47 -13.30
C ASP A 79 -4.83 -11.65 -12.02
N SER A 80 -5.52 -12.13 -10.99
CA SER A 80 -5.44 -11.57 -9.66
C SER A 80 -4.78 -12.55 -8.68
N ARG A 81 -4.08 -12.00 -7.69
CA ARG A 81 -3.39 -12.79 -6.65
C ARG A 81 -3.85 -12.32 -5.30
N ASP A 82 -4.30 -13.25 -4.47
CA ASP A 82 -4.52 -12.99 -3.06
C ASP A 82 -3.19 -13.04 -2.31
N CYS A 83 -2.74 -11.87 -1.87
CA CYS A 83 -1.55 -11.64 -1.07
C CYS A 83 -1.90 -11.30 0.40
N SER A 84 -3.10 -11.63 0.87
CA SER A 84 -3.57 -11.33 2.24
C SER A 84 -2.70 -12.00 3.31
N VAL A 85 -2.10 -13.15 3.01
CA VAL A 85 -1.25 -13.88 3.95
C VAL A 85 0.12 -13.20 4.07
N GLN A 86 0.21 -12.28 5.03
CA GLN A 86 1.42 -11.54 5.35
C GLN A 86 1.86 -11.79 6.79
N ARG A 87 3.17 -11.87 7.02
CA ARG A 87 3.76 -11.87 8.37
C ARG A 87 4.78 -10.76 8.44
N ARG A 88 4.65 -9.88 9.45
CA ARG A 88 5.58 -8.76 9.67
C ARG A 88 5.85 -7.93 8.40
N HIS A 89 4.78 -7.63 7.66
CA HIS A 89 4.81 -6.86 6.40
C HIS A 89 5.57 -7.54 5.25
N GLN A 90 5.78 -8.85 5.34
CA GLN A 90 6.33 -9.67 4.26
C GLN A 90 5.24 -10.56 3.68
N LYS A 91 5.16 -10.65 2.34
CA LYS A 91 4.29 -11.61 1.64
C LYS A 91 4.83 -13.02 1.90
N VAL A 92 4.04 -13.89 2.52
CA VAL A 92 4.47 -15.25 2.88
C VAL A 92 3.95 -16.28 1.90
N ARG A 93 2.69 -16.13 1.47
CA ARG A 93 2.06 -16.99 0.47
C ARG A 93 1.16 -16.13 -0.40
N TYR A 94 1.06 -16.51 -1.67
CA TYR A 94 0.05 -16.01 -2.58
C TYR A 94 -0.80 -17.19 -3.07
N SER A 95 -2.11 -16.98 -3.20
CA SER A 95 -2.98 -17.88 -3.94
C SER A 95 -3.34 -17.21 -5.27
N PRO A 96 -3.26 -17.91 -6.42
CA PRO A 96 -3.90 -17.40 -7.62
C PRO A 96 -5.41 -17.34 -7.35
N GLU A 97 -5.99 -16.17 -7.59
CA GLU A 97 -7.44 -16.03 -7.64
C GLU A 97 -7.80 -15.75 -9.10
N THR A 98 -8.39 -16.74 -9.75
CA THR A 98 -8.80 -16.58 -11.14
C THR A 98 -9.97 -15.61 -11.22
N LEU A 99 -9.65 -14.37 -11.53
CA LEU A 99 -10.58 -13.25 -11.69
C LEU A 99 -10.19 -12.44 -12.94
N CYS A 100 -9.84 -13.07 -14.06
CA CYS A 100 -9.87 -12.39 -15.37
C CYS A 100 -9.81 -13.30 -16.61
N CYS A 101 -10.23 -12.67 -17.71
CA CYS A 101 -10.32 -12.99 -19.14
C CYS A 101 -9.59 -14.22 -19.68
N SER A 102 -10.24 -14.83 -20.68
CA SER A 102 -9.68 -15.97 -21.40
C SER A 102 -8.33 -15.58 -22.03
N ILE A 103 -7.34 -16.46 -21.98
CA ILE A 103 -6.02 -16.25 -22.63
C ILE A 103 -6.19 -15.88 -24.12
N SER A 104 -7.31 -16.29 -24.74
CA SER A 104 -7.74 -15.87 -26.08
C SER A 104 -7.76 -14.36 -26.30
N ASP A 105 -8.14 -13.57 -25.29
CA ASP A 105 -8.25 -12.11 -25.37
C ASP A 105 -6.87 -11.41 -25.37
N LEU A 106 -5.80 -12.12 -25.01
CA LEU A 106 -4.43 -11.58 -24.97
C LEU A 106 -3.73 -11.60 -26.34
N LEU A 107 -4.18 -12.45 -27.26
CA LEU A 107 -3.60 -12.54 -28.61
C LEU A 107 -3.95 -11.34 -29.50
N GLU A 108 -5.02 -10.60 -29.19
CA GLU A 108 -5.38 -9.37 -29.92
C GLU A 108 -4.71 -8.10 -29.37
N LEU A 109 -4.02 -8.18 -28.22
CA LEU A 109 -3.41 -7.03 -27.56
C LEU A 109 -1.88 -6.91 -27.77
N VAL A 110 -1.24 -7.87 -28.44
CA VAL A 110 0.21 -7.86 -28.77
C VAL A 110 0.45 -7.37 -30.19
#